data_AF-A0A9E0IT74-F1
#
_entry.id   AF-A0A9E0IT74-F1
#
_cell.length_a   1.000
_cell.length_b   1.000
_cell.length_c   1.000
_cell.angle_alpha   90.00
_cell.angle_beta   90.00
_cell.angle_gamma   90.00
#
_symmetry.space_group_name_H-M   'P 1'
#
loop_
_entity.id
_entity.type
_entity.pdbx_description
1 polymer ?
#
loop_
_entity_poly.entity_id
_entity_poly.type
_entity_poly.pdbx_seq_one_letter_code
_entity_poly.pdbx_strand_id
1 'polypeptide(L)'
;MCGAADATGTCQPIPEVCTAEVAPVCGCNGQTYSNACQAAVAGTGIISEGECPPVACGGRAGATCGADEYCAFAPADICGRADAQGTCERRPQICTAQYDPVCGCDNRTYSNACAAAAAGVSVIADGECAP
;
A
#
# COMPACT_ATOMS: atom_id res chain seq x y z
N MET A 1 -14.95 -14.37 -9.88
CA MET A 1 -13.65 -13.66 -9.93
C MET A 1 -13.95 -12.19 -9.89
N CYS A 2 -13.38 -11.44 -8.94
CA CYS A 2 -13.59 -9.99 -8.87
C CYS A 2 -13.09 -9.33 -10.17
N GLY A 3 -13.76 -8.29 -10.65
CA GLY A 3 -13.31 -7.53 -11.83
C GLY A 3 -13.69 -8.11 -13.19
N ALA A 4 -14.37 -9.26 -13.25
CA ALA A 4 -15.06 -9.66 -14.48
C ALA A 4 -16.40 -8.90 -14.55
N ALA A 5 -16.57 -8.07 -15.57
CA ALA A 5 -17.86 -7.48 -15.89
C ALA A 5 -18.88 -8.62 -15.98
N ASP A 6 -19.95 -8.55 -15.18
CA ASP A 6 -21.04 -9.53 -15.12
C ASP A 6 -20.79 -10.81 -14.29
N ALA A 7 -19.70 -10.91 -13.53
CA ALA A 7 -19.56 -11.98 -12.55
C ALA A 7 -20.57 -11.82 -11.41
N THR A 8 -21.50 -12.78 -11.29
CA THR A 8 -22.45 -12.86 -10.18
C THR A 8 -21.87 -13.68 -9.01
N GLY A 9 -22.35 -13.40 -7.80
CA GLY A 9 -22.02 -14.13 -6.59
C GLY A 9 -23.28 -14.40 -5.76
N THR A 10 -23.14 -15.21 -4.70
CA THR A 10 -24.23 -15.41 -3.74
C THR A 10 -23.95 -14.62 -2.46
N CYS A 11 -25.01 -14.07 -1.85
CA CYS A 11 -24.89 -13.45 -0.53
C CYS A 11 -24.69 -14.56 0.51
N GLN A 12 -23.57 -14.52 1.23
CA GLN A 12 -23.30 -15.38 2.37
C GLN A 12 -23.56 -14.60 3.66
N PRO A 13 -24.00 -15.26 4.75
CA PRO A 13 -24.13 -14.60 6.05
C PRO A 13 -22.77 -14.10 6.53
N ILE A 14 -22.75 -12.88 7.09
CA ILE A 14 -21.53 -12.32 7.67
C ILE A 14 -21.20 -13.10 8.96
N PRO A 15 -19.99 -13.66 9.09
CA PRO A 15 -19.58 -14.35 10.31
C PRO A 15 -19.54 -13.40 11.52
N GLU A 16 -20.05 -13.85 12.67
CA GLU A 16 -20.00 -13.07 13.92
C GLU A 16 -18.66 -13.20 14.65
N VAL A 17 -17.98 -14.32 14.45
CA VAL A 17 -16.72 -14.65 15.12
C VAL A 17 -15.74 -15.20 14.08
N CYS A 18 -14.53 -14.65 14.08
CA CYS A 18 -13.41 -15.17 13.31
C CYS A 18 -12.38 -15.80 14.23
N THR A 19 -11.84 -16.92 13.77
CA THR A 19 -10.68 -17.57 14.37
C THR A 19 -9.40 -16.80 14.00
N ALA A 20 -8.35 -16.99 14.80
CA ALA A 20 -7.09 -16.24 14.71
C ALA A 20 -6.03 -16.92 13.82
N GLU A 21 -6.43 -17.86 12.97
CA GLU A 21 -5.56 -18.46 11.98
C GLU A 21 -5.09 -17.42 10.98
N VAL A 22 -3.81 -17.53 10.62
CA VAL A 22 -3.17 -16.69 9.63
C VAL A 22 -3.15 -17.46 8.33
N ALA A 23 -4.09 -17.14 7.46
CA ALA A 23 -4.24 -17.69 6.11
C ALA A 23 -4.60 -16.54 5.16
N PRO A 24 -3.64 -15.67 4.81
CA PRO A 24 -3.92 -14.39 4.16
C PRO A 24 -4.70 -14.55 2.86
N VAL A 25 -5.57 -13.57 2.58
CA VAL A 25 -6.34 -13.50 1.33
C VAL A 25 -6.36 -12.08 0.79
N CYS A 26 -6.41 -11.94 -0.54
CA CYS A 26 -6.60 -10.66 -1.20
C CYS A 26 -8.08 -10.42 -1.49
N GLY A 27 -8.65 -9.36 -0.94
CA GLY A 27 -10.04 -8.98 -1.17
C GLY A 27 -10.28 -8.31 -2.53
N CYS A 28 -11.52 -8.34 -3.03
CA CYS A 28 -11.93 -7.63 -4.25
C CYS A 28 -11.68 -6.12 -4.20
N ASN A 29 -11.53 -5.58 -2.98
CA ASN A 29 -11.23 -4.17 -2.72
C ASN A 29 -9.72 -3.87 -2.69
N GLY A 30 -8.86 -4.82 -3.05
CA GLY A 30 -7.40 -4.64 -3.07
C GLY A 30 -6.75 -4.66 -1.68
N GLN A 31 -7.48 -5.04 -0.64
CA GLN A 31 -6.93 -5.14 0.71
C GLN A 31 -6.58 -6.58 1.07
N THR A 32 -5.40 -6.77 1.67
CA THR A 32 -5.01 -8.04 2.30
C THR A 32 -5.72 -8.19 3.65
N TYR A 33 -6.33 -9.34 3.88
CA TYR A 33 -6.91 -9.73 5.17
C TYR A 33 -6.14 -10.91 5.76
N SER A 34 -6.08 -11.02 7.09
CA SER A 34 -5.33 -12.11 7.75
C SER A 34 -5.92 -13.48 7.46
N ASN A 35 -7.23 -13.54 7.20
CA ASN A 35 -7.92 -14.74 6.74
C ASN A 35 -9.24 -14.40 6.00
N ALA A 36 -9.82 -15.43 5.37
CA ALA A 36 -11.07 -15.34 4.64
C ALA A 36 -12.26 -14.87 5.49
N CYS A 37 -12.28 -15.21 6.78
CA CYS A 37 -13.34 -14.75 7.68
C CYS A 37 -13.31 -13.23 7.86
N GLN A 38 -12.14 -12.65 8.06
CA GLN A 38 -11.99 -11.19 8.17
C GLN A 38 -12.37 -10.46 6.87
N ALA A 39 -12.05 -11.03 5.70
CA ALA A 39 -12.51 -10.49 4.41
C ALA A 39 -14.04 -10.51 4.29
N ALA A 40 -14.70 -11.58 4.75
CA ALA A 40 -16.15 -11.69 4.78
C ALA A 40 -16.81 -10.68 5.73
N VAL A 41 -16.21 -10.44 6.91
CA VAL A 41 -16.65 -9.37 7.85
C VAL A 41 -16.56 -7.99 7.22
N ALA A 42 -15.53 -7.75 6.40
CA ALA A 42 -15.39 -6.52 5.61
C ALA A 42 -16.31 -6.45 4.37
N GLY A 43 -17.12 -7.49 4.12
CA GLY A 43 -18.09 -7.52 3.04
C GLY A 43 -17.47 -7.58 1.64
N THR A 44 -16.24 -8.10 1.52
CA THR A 44 -15.54 -8.22 0.24
C THR A 44 -15.36 -9.68 -0.17
N GLY A 45 -15.47 -9.95 -1.47
CA GLY A 45 -15.10 -11.26 -2.02
C GLY A 45 -13.58 -11.43 -2.06
N ILE A 46 -13.11 -12.63 -2.37
CA ILE A 46 -11.67 -12.94 -2.45
C ILE A 46 -11.25 -13.00 -3.93
N ILE A 47 -10.18 -12.28 -4.29
CA ILE A 47 -9.51 -12.32 -5.59
C ILE A 47 -8.59 -13.54 -5.67
N SER A 48 -7.75 -13.71 -4.67
CA SER A 48 -6.71 -14.75 -4.63
C SER A 48 -6.39 -15.14 -3.19
N GLU A 49 -5.88 -16.36 -3.02
CA GLU A 49 -5.19 -16.76 -1.80
C GLU A 49 -3.85 -16.01 -1.69
N GLY A 50 -3.40 -15.77 -0.45
CA GLY A 50 -2.22 -14.96 -0.16
C GLY A 50 -2.53 -13.46 -0.07
N GLU A 51 -1.49 -12.67 0.19
CA GLU A 51 -1.59 -11.21 0.23
C GLU A 51 -1.89 -10.64 -1.16
N CYS A 52 -2.49 -9.46 -1.21
CA CYS A 52 -2.69 -8.77 -2.48
C CYS A 52 -1.36 -8.51 -3.18
N PRO A 53 -1.28 -8.71 -4.51
CA PRO A 53 -0.08 -8.38 -5.25
C PRO A 53 0.19 -6.88 -5.14
N PRO A 54 1.46 -6.46 -5.03
CA PRO A 54 1.79 -5.05 -4.96
C PRO A 54 1.33 -4.35 -6.24
N VAL A 55 0.68 -3.20 -6.09
CA VAL A 55 0.22 -2.38 -7.21
C VAL A 55 1.40 -1.55 -7.70
N ALA A 56 1.79 -1.73 -8.96
CA ALA A 56 2.84 -0.91 -9.56
C ALA A 56 2.36 0.54 -9.74
N CYS A 57 3.27 1.48 -9.50
CA CYS A 57 3.03 2.91 -9.64
C CYS A 57 4.26 3.62 -10.19
N GLY A 58 4.10 4.87 -10.62
CA GLY A 58 5.17 5.64 -11.23
C GLY A 58 5.48 5.18 -12.66
N GLY A 59 6.63 5.60 -13.19
CA GLY A 59 7.04 5.34 -14.56
C GLY A 59 5.92 5.58 -15.58
N ARG A 60 5.72 4.60 -16.48
CA ARG A 60 4.65 4.63 -17.50
C ARG A 60 3.27 4.26 -16.97
N ALA A 61 3.19 3.63 -15.80
CA ALA A 61 1.92 3.33 -15.15
C ALA A 61 1.26 4.61 -14.59
N GLY A 62 2.08 5.59 -14.21
CA GLY A 62 1.65 6.85 -13.59
C GLY A 62 1.37 6.71 -12.10
N ALA A 63 0.98 7.81 -11.44
CA ALA A 63 0.60 7.81 -10.03
C ALA A 63 -0.82 7.23 -9.87
N THR A 64 -0.89 5.92 -9.67
CA THR A 64 -2.15 5.13 -9.62
C THR A 64 -2.55 4.71 -8.21
N CYS A 65 -1.76 5.03 -7.19
CA CYS A 65 -2.02 4.59 -5.82
C CYS A 65 -3.30 5.23 -5.25
N GLY A 66 -3.95 4.52 -4.33
CA GLY A 66 -5.14 5.02 -3.64
C GLY A 66 -4.84 6.25 -2.77
N ALA A 67 -5.89 6.93 -2.31
CA ALA A 67 -5.76 8.16 -1.51
C ALA A 67 -4.98 7.96 -0.18
N ASP A 68 -5.03 6.76 0.38
CA ASP A 68 -4.34 6.36 1.61
C ASP A 68 -3.01 5.65 1.35
N GLU A 69 -2.48 5.74 0.15
CA GLU A 69 -1.26 5.08 -0.30
C GLU A 69 -0.28 6.08 -0.89
N TYR A 70 0.98 5.67 -0.96
CA TYR A 70 2.03 6.43 -1.63
C TYR A 70 2.82 5.51 -2.55
N CYS A 71 3.40 6.08 -3.59
CA CYS A 71 4.25 5.31 -4.49
C CYS A 71 5.63 5.16 -3.87
N ALA A 72 5.92 3.97 -3.32
CA ALA A 72 7.21 3.62 -2.71
C ALA A 72 8.19 3.22 -3.81
N PHE A 73 9.20 4.06 -4.04
CA PHE A 73 10.30 3.75 -4.97
C PHE A 73 11.45 3.08 -4.22
N ALA A 74 12.17 2.17 -4.86
CA ALA A 74 13.41 1.68 -4.27
C ALA A 74 14.46 2.81 -4.23
N PRO A 75 15.41 2.81 -3.28
CA PRO A 75 16.44 3.84 -3.22
C PRO A 75 17.25 4.00 -4.52
N ALA A 76 17.46 2.91 -5.26
CA ALA A 76 18.15 2.91 -6.54
C ALA A 76 17.34 3.57 -7.68
N ASP A 77 16.02 3.68 -7.52
CA ASP A 77 15.11 4.21 -8.54
C ASP A 77 15.01 5.74 -8.50
N ILE A 78 15.62 6.40 -7.51
CA ILE A 78 15.74 7.86 -7.38
C ILE A 78 14.40 8.53 -7.75
N CYS A 79 13.35 8.22 -6.99
CA CYS A 79 12.01 8.79 -7.18
C CYS A 79 11.38 8.57 -8.57
N GLY A 80 11.66 7.43 -9.20
CA GLY A 80 11.11 7.09 -10.52
C GLY A 80 11.96 7.57 -11.69
N ARG A 81 13.26 7.82 -11.49
CA ARG A 81 14.19 8.21 -12.56
C ARG A 81 14.19 7.16 -13.68
N ALA A 82 14.19 7.62 -14.93
CA ALA A 82 14.19 6.78 -16.13
C ALA A 82 13.01 5.79 -16.20
N ASP A 83 11.80 6.28 -15.91
CA ASP A 83 10.55 5.50 -15.89
C ASP A 83 10.56 4.35 -14.86
N ALA A 84 11.41 4.41 -13.84
CA ALA A 84 11.41 3.41 -12.78
C ALA A 84 10.05 3.38 -12.08
N GLN A 85 9.60 2.16 -11.75
CA GLN A 85 8.32 1.92 -11.12
C GLN A 85 8.52 1.64 -9.64
N GLY A 86 7.64 2.18 -8.82
CA GLY A 86 7.51 1.83 -7.42
C GLY A 86 6.35 0.87 -7.19
N THR A 87 6.09 0.60 -5.92
CA THR A 87 4.92 -0.15 -5.45
C THR A 87 4.07 0.73 -4.55
N CYS A 88 2.75 0.67 -4.69
CA CYS A 88 1.85 1.36 -3.77
C CYS A 88 1.95 0.72 -2.39
N GLU A 89 2.29 1.54 -1.41
CA GLU A 89 2.33 1.16 -0.01
C GLU A 89 1.37 2.03 0.80
N ARG A 90 0.82 1.46 1.87
CA ARG A 90 -0.09 2.19 2.77
C ARG A 90 0.65 3.30 3.49
N ARG A 91 0.01 4.47 3.55
CA ARG A 91 0.50 5.61 4.34
C ARG A 91 0.29 5.33 5.83
N PRO A 92 1.35 5.31 6.65
CA PRO A 92 1.20 5.11 8.08
C PRO A 92 0.45 6.29 8.70
N GLN A 93 -0.48 5.99 9.62
CA GLN A 93 -1.25 7.00 10.37
C GLN A 93 -0.56 7.45 11.66
N ILE A 94 0.36 6.62 12.16
CA ILE A 94 1.07 6.84 13.41
C ILE A 94 2.56 6.65 13.13
N CYS A 95 3.35 7.65 13.47
CA CYS A 95 4.80 7.62 13.35
C CYS A 95 5.45 7.84 14.71
N THR A 96 6.63 7.25 14.90
CA THR A 96 7.45 7.55 16.08
C THR A 96 8.01 8.98 15.98
N ALA A 97 8.32 9.57 17.13
CA ALA A 97 8.99 10.87 17.21
C ALA A 97 10.53 10.76 17.07
N GLN A 98 11.04 9.61 16.62
CA GLN A 98 12.46 9.41 16.39
C GLN A 98 12.94 10.32 15.26
N TYR A 99 14.05 11.01 15.49
CA TYR A 99 14.62 11.92 14.52
C TYR A 99 15.78 11.24 13.79
N ASP A 100 15.49 10.74 12.59
CA ASP A 100 16.42 10.14 11.62
C ASP A 100 16.07 10.74 10.26
N PRO A 101 16.53 11.97 9.96
CA PRO A 101 15.98 12.76 8.87
C PRO A 101 16.20 12.10 7.51
N VAL A 102 15.27 12.37 6.59
CA VAL A 102 15.32 11.89 5.21
C VAL A 102 14.95 13.02 4.26
N CYS A 103 15.51 12.99 3.05
CA CYS A 103 15.12 13.88 1.97
C CYS A 103 14.02 13.20 1.15
N GLY A 104 12.89 13.87 0.99
CA GLY A 104 11.79 13.40 0.17
C GLY A 104 12.00 13.64 -1.32
N CYS A 105 11.30 12.88 -2.15
CA CYS A 105 11.23 13.08 -3.60
C CYS A 105 10.67 14.46 -4.02
N ASP A 106 10.04 15.18 -3.09
CA ASP A 106 9.55 16.54 -3.26
C ASP A 106 10.56 17.62 -2.80
N ASN A 107 11.80 17.21 -2.53
CA ASN A 107 12.89 18.05 -2.01
C ASN A 107 12.59 18.69 -0.64
N ARG A 108 11.76 18.05 0.18
CA ARG A 108 11.54 18.44 1.58
C ARG A 108 12.23 17.49 2.53
N THR A 109 12.84 18.03 3.57
CA THR A 109 13.35 17.24 4.69
C THR A 109 12.20 16.81 5.59
N TYR A 110 12.13 15.51 5.89
CA TYR A 110 11.23 14.93 6.87
C TYR A 110 11.99 14.46 8.10
N SER A 111 11.34 14.47 9.26
CA SER A 111 11.96 14.05 10.54
C SER A 111 12.38 12.58 10.56
N ASN A 112 11.68 11.74 9.79
CA ASN A 112 11.99 10.33 9.55
C ASN A 112 11.24 9.79 8.33
N ALA A 113 11.60 8.58 7.88
CA ALA A 113 10.97 7.89 6.75
C ALA A 113 9.46 7.67 6.95
N CYS A 114 9.00 7.40 8.18
CA CYS A 114 7.58 7.25 8.46
C CYS A 114 6.82 8.57 8.19
N ALA A 115 7.37 9.71 8.62
CA ALA A 115 6.77 11.02 8.38
C ALA A 115 6.70 11.36 6.88
N ALA A 116 7.72 10.98 6.09
CA ALA A 116 7.69 11.10 4.64
C ALA A 116 6.58 10.23 4.01
N ALA A 117 6.54 8.95 4.36
CA ALA A 117 5.49 8.02 3.89
C ALA A 117 4.09 8.48 4.30
N ALA A 118 3.91 8.96 5.54
CA ALA A 118 2.65 9.52 6.03
C ALA A 118 2.21 10.74 5.20
N ALA A 119 3.16 11.56 4.73
CA ALA A 119 2.89 12.67 3.83
C ALA A 119 2.65 12.25 2.36
N GLY A 120 2.79 10.96 2.04
CA GLY A 120 2.63 10.45 0.68
C GLY A 120 3.89 10.56 -0.17
N VAL A 121 5.06 10.71 0.45
CA VAL A 121 6.31 11.06 -0.22
C VAL A 121 7.34 9.94 -0.04
N SER A 122 7.87 9.45 -1.16
CA SER A 122 9.02 8.54 -1.16
C SER A 122 10.31 9.25 -0.75
N VAL A 123 11.27 8.49 -0.25
CA VAL A 123 12.59 8.98 0.16
C VAL A 123 13.56 8.90 -1.02
N ILE A 124 14.28 10.00 -1.29
CA ILE A 124 15.37 10.03 -2.29
C ILE A 124 16.73 9.71 -1.66
N ALA A 125 16.94 10.11 -0.40
CA ALA A 125 18.20 9.93 0.30
C ALA A 125 18.00 9.98 1.82
N ASP A 126 18.87 9.29 2.55
CA ASP A 126 19.02 9.46 4.00
C ASP A 126 19.66 10.82 4.32
N GLY A 127 19.30 11.38 5.47
CA GLY A 127 19.71 12.71 5.89
C GLY A 127 18.80 13.82 5.37
N GLU A 128 19.09 15.05 5.77
CA GLU A 128 18.35 16.22 5.29
C GLU A 128 18.64 16.50 3.80
N CYS A 129 17.71 17.17 3.10
CA CYS A 129 17.96 17.61 1.75
C CYS A 129 19.13 18.60 1.68
N ALA A 130 19.96 18.48 0.63
CA ALA A 130 21.00 19.44 0.36
C ALA A 130 20.39 20.81 -0.05
N PRO A 131 20.98 21.94 0.39
CA PRO A 131 20.55 23.29 0.02
C PRO A 131 20.85 23.65 -1.45
#